data_AF-A0A9D9UPQ2-F1
#
_entry.id   AF-A0A9D9UPQ2-F1
#
_cell.length_a   1.000
_cell.length_b   1.000
_cell.length_c   1.000
_cell.angle_alpha   90.00
_cell.angle_beta   90.00
_cell.angle_gamma   90.00
#
_symmetry.space_group_name_H-M   'P 1'
#
loop_
_entity.id
_entity.type
_entity.pdbx_description
1 polymer ?
#
loop_
_entity_poly.entity_id
_entity_poly.type
_entity_poly.pdbx_seq_one_letter_code
_entity_poly.pdbx_strand_id
1 'polypeptide(L)'
;MSPILSRLFYFGMIVLLGSCAGKNAFISKSILKDEYLKKIASNPDHEVQIIYTQVNKKDNSFKSFTYNVDNNKYFYPASTVKMPVAILALQRLNEINASGTDIKRSDDMLTAAFKAKQTPSFTDTTTTSGKPNVERFIEKIFAVSDNNAYNRLYELLGQDYINQTLRAKGVFTNSVINHRLDITGLDAEDNRNTN
;
A
#
# COMPACT_ATOMS: atom_id res chain seq x y z
N MET A 1 -53.56 -14.49 21.36
CA MET A 1 -52.76 -13.48 20.64
C MET A 1 -53.31 -13.32 19.23
N SER A 2 -53.67 -12.10 18.85
CA SER A 2 -54.36 -11.81 17.59
C SER A 2 -53.48 -12.13 16.36
N PRO A 3 -54.01 -12.81 15.32
CA PRO A 3 -53.26 -13.13 14.10
C PRO A 3 -52.81 -11.88 13.30
N ILE A 4 -53.33 -10.70 13.65
CA ILE A 4 -52.98 -9.42 13.04
C ILE A 4 -51.61 -8.91 13.57
N LEU A 5 -51.30 -9.12 14.85
CA LEU A 5 -50.00 -8.72 15.42
C LEU A 5 -48.83 -9.55 14.87
N SER A 6 -49.07 -10.83 14.56
CA SER A 6 -48.06 -11.72 13.97
C SER A 6 -47.69 -11.31 12.53
N ARG A 7 -48.68 -10.86 11.73
CA ARG A 7 -48.45 -10.41 10.34
C ARG A 7 -47.75 -9.05 10.24
N LEU A 8 -48.02 -8.13 11.18
CA LEU A 8 -47.31 -6.84 11.27
C LEU A 8 -45.84 -7.02 11.67
N PHE A 9 -45.53 -8.01 12.51
CA PHE A 9 -44.15 -8.33 12.90
C PHE A 9 -43.33 -8.88 11.73
N TYR A 10 -43.92 -9.75 10.90
CA TYR A 10 -43.26 -10.28 9.69
C TYR A 10 -43.04 -9.23 8.60
N PHE A 11 -43.96 -8.26 8.44
CA PHE A 11 -43.81 -7.19 7.45
C PHE A 11 -42.73 -6.17 7.84
N GLY A 12 -42.55 -5.90 9.13
CA GLY A 12 -41.47 -5.03 9.64
C GLY A 12 -40.07 -5.63 9.47
N MET A 13 -39.94 -6.97 9.54
CA MET A 13 -38.65 -7.66 9.43
C MET A 13 -38.11 -7.74 7.99
N ILE A 14 -38.99 -7.66 6.97
CA ILE A 14 -38.60 -7.66 5.55
C ILE A 14 -38.04 -6.29 5.11
N VAL A 15 -38.50 -5.19 5.72
CA VAL A 15 -38.07 -3.83 5.34
C VAL A 15 -36.69 -3.45 5.90
N LEU A 16 -36.21 -4.16 6.92
CA LEU A 16 -34.89 -3.90 7.55
C LEU A 16 -33.70 -4.57 6.83
N LEU A 17 -33.93 -5.44 5.85
CA LEU A 17 -32.85 -6.15 5.13
C LEU A 17 -32.36 -5.44 3.85
N GLY A 18 -32.96 -4.29 3.48
CA GLY A 18 -32.70 -3.63 2.20
C GLY A 18 -31.54 -2.64 2.15
N SER A 19 -30.89 -2.28 3.26
CA SER A 19 -30.03 -1.07 3.29
C SER A 19 -28.54 -1.29 3.01
N CYS A 20 -28.07 -2.52 2.86
CA CYS A 20 -26.64 -2.78 2.56
C CYS A 20 -26.33 -2.94 1.06
N ALA A 21 -27.33 -3.03 0.18
CA ALA A 21 -27.09 -3.29 -1.25
C ALA A 21 -26.62 -2.04 -2.03
N GLY A 22 -26.79 -0.84 -1.48
CA GLY A 22 -26.56 0.42 -2.20
C GLY A 22 -25.10 0.74 -2.54
N LYS A 23 -24.13 0.29 -1.73
CA LYS A 23 -22.70 0.57 -1.96
C LYS A 23 -22.06 -0.35 -3.01
N ASN A 24 -22.58 -1.57 -3.17
CA ASN A 24 -22.07 -2.55 -4.15
C ASN A 24 -22.56 -2.26 -5.58
N ALA A 25 -23.67 -1.53 -5.72
CA ALA A 25 -24.34 -1.31 -6.99
C ALA A 25 -23.48 -0.58 -8.04
N PHE A 26 -22.55 0.29 -7.62
CA PHE A 26 -21.65 0.96 -8.56
C PHE A 26 -20.63 -0.02 -9.16
N ILE A 27 -19.94 -0.79 -8.32
CA ILE A 27 -18.92 -1.73 -8.80
C ILE A 27 -19.54 -2.78 -9.71
N SER A 28 -20.69 -3.36 -9.33
CA SER A 28 -21.36 -4.35 -10.17
C SER A 28 -21.88 -3.79 -11.49
N LYS A 29 -22.38 -2.53 -11.52
CA LYS A 29 -22.93 -1.93 -12.74
C LYS A 29 -21.89 -1.27 -13.65
N SER A 30 -20.75 -0.85 -13.11
CA SER A 30 -19.77 -0.03 -13.83
C SER A 30 -18.42 -0.72 -14.04
N ILE A 31 -17.93 -1.49 -13.06
CA ILE A 31 -16.61 -2.16 -13.13
C ILE A 31 -16.79 -3.62 -13.57
N LEU A 32 -17.68 -4.35 -12.90
CA LEU A 32 -17.98 -5.76 -13.17
C LEU A 32 -19.20 -5.92 -14.09
N LYS A 33 -19.40 -4.98 -15.03
CA LYS A 33 -20.46 -5.05 -16.04
C LYS A 33 -20.21 -6.16 -17.06
N ASP A 34 -18.94 -6.41 -17.35
CA ASP A 34 -18.50 -7.47 -18.24
C ASP A 34 -18.72 -8.84 -17.60
N GLU A 35 -19.42 -9.74 -18.30
CA GLU A 35 -19.79 -11.05 -17.75
C GLU A 35 -18.57 -11.95 -17.50
N TYR A 36 -17.47 -11.77 -18.23
CA TYR A 36 -16.23 -12.51 -17.99
C TYR A 36 -15.56 -12.05 -16.69
N LEU A 37 -15.41 -10.73 -16.48
CA LEU A 37 -14.88 -10.19 -15.22
C LEU A 37 -15.77 -10.53 -14.03
N LYS A 38 -17.09 -10.51 -14.22
CA LYS A 38 -18.06 -10.90 -13.20
C LYS A 38 -17.92 -12.37 -12.81
N LYS A 39 -17.71 -13.27 -13.77
CA LYS A 39 -17.43 -14.70 -13.52
C LYS A 39 -16.14 -14.90 -12.73
N ILE A 40 -15.08 -14.14 -13.03
CA ILE A 40 -13.83 -14.19 -12.27
C ILE A 40 -14.07 -13.70 -10.84
N ALA A 41 -14.71 -12.54 -10.68
CA ALA A 41 -14.92 -11.91 -9.37
C ALA A 41 -15.87 -12.70 -8.47
N SER A 42 -16.84 -13.42 -9.04
CA SER A 42 -17.80 -14.24 -8.28
C SER A 42 -17.27 -15.62 -7.90
N ASN A 43 -16.14 -16.07 -8.46
CA ASN A 43 -15.52 -17.32 -8.05
C ASN A 43 -14.88 -17.14 -6.65
N PRO A 44 -15.36 -17.86 -5.61
CA PRO A 44 -14.81 -17.74 -4.26
C PRO A 44 -13.33 -18.12 -4.17
N ASP A 45 -12.84 -19.00 -5.04
CA ASP A 45 -11.45 -19.46 -5.03
C ASP A 45 -10.45 -18.35 -5.44
N HIS A 46 -10.92 -17.30 -6.11
CA HIS A 46 -10.08 -16.18 -6.51
C HIS A 46 -9.99 -15.08 -5.43
N GLU A 47 -10.87 -15.11 -4.44
CA GLU A 47 -10.91 -14.15 -3.31
C GLU A 47 -10.88 -12.66 -3.72
N VAL A 48 -11.44 -12.31 -4.89
CA VAL A 48 -11.36 -10.95 -5.42
C VAL A 48 -12.00 -9.94 -4.47
N GLN A 49 -11.22 -8.94 -4.04
CA GLN A 49 -11.70 -7.76 -3.33
C GLN A 49 -11.46 -6.50 -4.16
N ILE A 50 -12.42 -5.58 -4.19
CA ILE A 50 -12.28 -4.31 -4.92
C ILE A 50 -12.72 -3.17 -4.00
N ILE A 51 -11.84 -2.17 -3.86
CA ILE A 51 -12.17 -0.87 -3.28
C ILE A 51 -11.99 0.16 -4.39
N TYR A 52 -13.08 0.82 -4.78
CA TYR A 52 -13.06 1.95 -5.70
C TYR A 52 -13.40 3.22 -4.93
N THR A 53 -12.50 4.20 -4.92
CA THR A 53 -12.71 5.48 -4.27
C THR A 53 -12.75 6.59 -5.31
N GLN A 54 -13.91 7.23 -5.45
CA GLN A 54 -14.08 8.42 -6.26
C GLN A 54 -13.54 9.63 -5.49
N VAL A 55 -12.67 10.41 -6.13
CA VAL A 55 -12.12 11.67 -5.60
C VAL A 55 -12.85 12.84 -6.23
N ASN A 56 -13.62 13.58 -5.43
CA ASN A 56 -14.26 14.82 -5.88
C ASN A 56 -13.36 16.02 -5.54
N LYS A 57 -12.73 16.59 -6.57
CA LYS A 57 -11.80 17.72 -6.40
C LYS A 57 -12.49 19.04 -6.08
N LYS A 58 -13.80 19.18 -6.33
CA LYS A 58 -14.51 20.45 -6.10
C LYS A 58 -14.75 20.71 -4.62
N ASP A 59 -15.04 19.65 -3.88
CA ASP A 59 -15.33 19.72 -2.43
C ASP A 59 -14.30 18.94 -1.59
N ASN A 60 -13.22 18.45 -2.21
CA ASN A 60 -12.19 17.60 -1.59
C ASN A 60 -12.77 16.38 -0.84
N SER A 61 -13.87 15.82 -1.34
CA SER A 61 -14.51 14.65 -0.74
C SER A 61 -14.14 13.34 -1.42
N PHE A 62 -14.28 12.26 -0.66
CA PHE A 62 -14.03 10.90 -1.12
C PHE A 62 -15.30 10.06 -0.96
N LYS A 63 -15.65 9.31 -2.01
CA LYS A 63 -16.77 8.37 -1.96
C LYS A 63 -16.28 6.99 -2.38
N SER A 64 -16.30 6.05 -1.45
CA SER A 64 -15.84 4.68 -1.68
C SER A 64 -17.01 3.72 -1.93
N PHE A 65 -16.75 2.79 -2.85
CA PHE A 65 -17.58 1.65 -3.20
C PHE A 65 -16.73 0.40 -3.05
N THR A 66 -17.33 -0.70 -2.61
CA THR A 66 -16.60 -1.92 -2.25
C THR A 66 -17.26 -3.15 -2.84
N TYR A 67 -16.48 -4.18 -3.12
CA TYR A 67 -16.95 -5.51 -3.53
C TYR A 67 -16.14 -6.56 -2.78
N ASN A 68 -16.83 -7.45 -2.07
CA ASN A 68 -16.26 -8.56 -1.30
C ASN A 68 -15.13 -8.16 -0.32
N VAL A 69 -15.10 -6.91 0.13
CA VAL A 69 -14.06 -6.43 1.05
C VAL A 69 -14.26 -7.06 2.42
N ASP A 70 -13.22 -7.76 2.88
CA ASP A 70 -13.16 -8.39 4.20
C ASP A 70 -11.79 -8.12 4.83
N ASN A 71 -11.79 -7.30 5.88
CA ASN A 71 -10.57 -6.88 6.58
C ASN A 71 -9.91 -7.99 7.40
N ASN A 72 -10.56 -9.16 7.54
CA ASN A 72 -9.97 -10.34 8.18
C ASN A 72 -9.21 -11.22 7.20
N LYS A 73 -9.33 -10.97 5.88
CA LYS A 73 -8.60 -11.69 4.85
C LYS A 73 -7.32 -10.94 4.48
N TYR A 74 -6.18 -11.57 4.73
CA TYR A 74 -4.89 -11.01 4.39
C TYR A 74 -4.56 -11.23 2.90
N PHE A 75 -4.09 -10.17 2.24
CA PHE A 75 -3.51 -10.25 0.90
C PHE A 75 -2.03 -9.91 0.99
N TYR A 76 -1.19 -10.79 0.43
CA TYR A 76 0.22 -10.47 0.30
C TYR A 76 0.39 -9.30 -0.69
N PRO A 77 0.96 -8.16 -0.27
CA PRO A 77 0.93 -6.93 -1.07
C PRO A 77 1.89 -6.96 -2.26
N ALA A 78 2.80 -7.94 -2.34
CA ALA A 78 3.86 -8.00 -3.34
C ALA A 78 4.56 -6.62 -3.49
N SER A 79 4.78 -6.15 -4.71
CA SER A 79 5.47 -4.87 -4.98
C SER A 79 4.68 -3.61 -4.61
N THR A 80 3.43 -3.72 -4.16
CA THR A 80 2.64 -2.51 -3.79
C THR A 80 3.18 -1.79 -2.56
N VAL A 81 3.99 -2.46 -1.74
CA VAL A 81 4.72 -1.86 -0.60
C VAL A 81 5.75 -0.80 -1.03
N LYS A 82 6.17 -0.80 -2.30
CA LYS A 82 7.22 0.12 -2.78
C LYS A 82 6.74 1.56 -2.84
N MET A 83 5.47 1.78 -3.22
CA MET A 83 4.89 3.11 -3.32
C MET A 83 4.89 3.87 -1.98
N PRO A 84 4.36 3.33 -0.86
CA PRO A 84 4.40 4.04 0.42
C PRO A 84 5.84 4.30 0.88
N VAL A 85 6.77 3.36 0.69
CA VAL A 85 8.19 3.57 1.04
C VAL A 85 8.84 4.68 0.20
N ALA A 86 8.56 4.74 -1.11
CA ALA A 86 9.05 5.83 -1.98
C ALA A 86 8.53 7.20 -1.53
N ILE A 87 7.24 7.30 -1.16
CA ILE A 87 6.65 8.54 -0.64
C ILE A 87 7.29 8.94 0.68
N LEU A 88 7.50 7.98 1.59
CA LEU A 88 8.14 8.24 2.87
C LEU A 88 9.60 8.65 2.74
N ALA A 89 10.33 8.18 1.73
CA ALA A 89 11.69 8.63 1.44
C ALA A 89 11.72 10.13 1.11
N LEU A 90 10.77 10.62 0.30
CA LEU A 90 10.63 12.06 0.04
C LEU A 90 10.24 12.83 1.30
N GLN A 91 9.33 12.29 2.13
CA GLN A 91 9.00 12.89 3.42
C GLN A 91 10.25 13.01 4.30
N ARG A 92 11.07 11.97 4.37
CA ARG A 92 12.28 11.95 5.18
C ARG A 92 13.29 13.01 4.73
N LEU A 93 13.46 13.20 3.42
CA LEU A 93 14.29 14.30 2.90
C LEU A 93 13.73 15.67 3.29
N ASN A 94 12.41 15.85 3.24
CA ASN A 94 11.78 17.11 3.66
C ASN A 94 11.96 17.38 5.17
N GLU A 95 11.91 16.34 6.01
CA GLU A 95 12.19 16.45 7.45
C GLU A 95 13.65 16.84 7.72
N ILE A 96 14.59 16.27 6.97
CA ILE A 96 16.02 16.63 7.07
C ILE A 96 16.22 18.09 6.66
N ASN A 97 15.61 18.53 5.55
CA ASN A 97 15.63 19.93 5.14
C ASN A 97 15.04 20.87 6.22
N ALA A 98 13.92 20.49 6.83
CA ALA A 98 13.30 21.27 7.90
C ALA A 98 14.20 21.38 9.15
N SER A 99 15.12 20.43 9.37
CA SER A 99 16.11 20.47 10.44
C SER A 99 17.34 21.35 10.14
N GLY A 100 17.41 21.95 8.95
CA GLY A 100 18.47 22.90 8.56
C GLY A 100 19.56 22.33 7.65
N THR A 101 19.43 21.09 7.18
CA THR A 101 20.36 20.48 6.21
C THR A 101 19.78 20.56 4.81
N ASP A 102 20.39 21.36 3.92
CA ASP A 102 20.01 21.40 2.50
C ASP A 102 20.36 20.06 1.83
N ILE A 103 19.34 19.25 1.54
CA ILE A 103 19.47 17.96 0.86
C ILE A 103 18.40 17.80 -0.21
N LYS A 104 18.82 17.37 -1.39
CA LYS A 104 17.95 17.15 -2.55
C LYS A 104 17.84 15.66 -2.82
N ARG A 105 16.72 15.25 -3.41
CA ARG A 105 16.54 13.86 -3.87
C ARG A 105 17.57 13.40 -4.90
N SER A 106 18.21 14.35 -5.60
CA SER A 106 19.26 14.11 -6.59
C SER A 106 20.65 13.96 -5.99
N ASP A 107 20.83 14.26 -4.71
CA ASP A 107 22.14 14.17 -4.05
C ASP A 107 22.54 12.70 -3.87
N ASP A 108 23.84 12.43 -3.96
CA ASP A 108 24.39 11.08 -3.89
C ASP A 108 24.02 10.40 -2.54
N MET A 109 23.49 9.18 -2.61
CA MET A 109 23.15 8.33 -1.48
C MET A 109 23.98 7.04 -1.58
N LEU A 110 25.10 7.02 -0.87
CA LEU A 110 25.98 5.85 -0.81
C LEU A 110 25.56 4.93 0.33
N THR A 111 25.53 3.63 0.08
CA THR A 111 25.20 2.61 1.08
C THR A 111 26.41 1.70 1.25
N ALA A 112 27.02 1.67 2.43
CA ALA A 112 28.07 0.70 2.77
C ALA A 112 27.45 -0.58 3.34
N ALA A 113 28.20 -1.68 3.40
CA ALA A 113 27.74 -2.93 4.04
C ALA A 113 28.52 -3.19 5.33
N PHE A 114 27.82 -3.38 6.45
CA PHE A 114 28.41 -3.60 7.78
C PHE A 114 28.14 -5.01 8.33
N LYS A 115 27.25 -5.77 7.70
CA LYS A 115 26.90 -7.16 8.05
C LYS A 115 26.94 -8.07 6.83
N ALA A 116 27.11 -9.38 7.06
CA ALA A 116 27.34 -10.38 6.01
C ALA A 116 26.25 -10.43 4.92
N LYS A 117 24.99 -10.16 5.27
CA LYS A 117 23.86 -10.19 4.32
C LYS A 117 23.43 -8.81 3.82
N GLN A 118 24.25 -7.78 4.07
CA GLN A 118 24.06 -6.46 3.50
C GLN A 118 24.90 -6.31 2.23
N THR A 119 24.40 -5.54 1.27
CA THR A 119 25.09 -5.25 0.02
C THR A 119 25.39 -3.76 -0.08
N PRO A 120 26.59 -3.35 -0.52
CA PRO A 120 26.87 -1.95 -0.75
C PRO A 120 26.17 -1.42 -2.00
N SER A 121 26.02 -0.10 -2.10
CA SER A 121 25.57 0.62 -3.29
C SER A 121 26.38 1.92 -3.41
N PHE A 122 27.39 1.89 -4.28
CA PHE A 122 28.31 3.01 -4.48
C PHE A 122 28.25 3.60 -5.89
N THR A 123 27.72 2.84 -6.84
CA THR A 123 27.67 3.22 -8.25
C THR A 123 26.28 2.99 -8.82
N ASP A 124 25.85 3.92 -9.68
CA ASP A 124 24.64 3.78 -10.48
C ASP A 124 24.86 4.49 -11.82
N THR A 125 25.17 3.70 -12.85
CA THR A 125 25.46 4.20 -14.20
C THR A 125 24.24 4.81 -14.89
N THR A 126 23.04 4.68 -14.32
CA THR A 126 21.82 5.31 -14.83
C THR A 126 21.65 6.76 -14.35
N THR A 127 22.56 7.26 -13.51
CA THR A 127 22.57 8.66 -13.03
C THR A 127 23.67 9.46 -13.70
N THR A 128 23.52 10.80 -13.72
CA THR A 128 24.54 11.70 -14.27
C THR A 128 25.83 11.71 -13.43
N SER A 129 25.74 11.58 -12.10
CA SER A 129 26.91 11.53 -11.21
C SER A 129 27.60 10.16 -11.20
N GLY A 130 26.99 9.13 -11.80
CA GLY A 130 27.45 7.75 -11.73
C GLY A 130 27.25 7.09 -10.36
N LYS A 131 26.48 7.72 -9.46
CA LYS A 131 26.24 7.28 -8.09
C LYS A 131 24.74 7.22 -7.78
N PRO A 132 24.31 6.32 -6.87
CA PRO A 132 22.90 6.17 -6.54
C PRO A 132 22.34 7.42 -5.84
N ASN A 133 21.05 7.70 -6.02
CA ASN A 133 20.33 8.76 -5.31
C ASN A 133 18.83 8.42 -5.16
N VAL A 134 18.14 9.11 -4.25
CA VAL A 134 16.71 8.87 -3.96
C VAL A 134 15.83 9.08 -5.19
N GLU A 135 16.14 10.09 -6.01
CA GLU A 135 15.43 10.37 -7.25
C GLU A 135 15.43 9.17 -8.20
N ARG A 136 16.60 8.61 -8.49
CA ARG A 136 16.74 7.47 -9.40
C ARG A 136 16.13 6.20 -8.81
N PHE A 137 16.22 5.99 -7.50
CA PHE A 137 15.56 4.85 -6.86
C PHE A 137 14.03 4.92 -7.01
N ILE A 138 13.43 6.09 -6.79
CA ILE A 138 12.00 6.29 -6.97
C ILE A 138 11.59 6.05 -8.43
N GLU A 139 12.35 6.56 -9.40
CA GLU A 139 12.09 6.32 -10.82
C GLU A 139 12.14 4.82 -11.16
N LYS A 140 13.16 4.09 -10.70
CA LYS A 140 13.28 2.64 -10.93
C LYS A 140 12.14 1.85 -10.29
N ILE A 141 11.68 2.24 -9.10
CA ILE A 141 10.51 1.65 -8.45
C ILE A 141 9.26 1.78 -9.32
N PHE A 142 8.99 2.98 -9.85
CA PHE A 142 7.77 3.21 -10.61
C PHE A 142 7.86 2.76 -12.08
N ALA A 143 9.05 2.80 -12.68
CA ALA A 143 9.25 2.42 -14.09
C ALA A 143 9.32 0.90 -14.28
N VAL A 144 10.03 0.19 -13.40
CA VAL A 144 10.33 -1.24 -13.58
C VAL A 144 10.14 -2.07 -12.30
N SER A 145 9.53 -1.51 -11.25
CA SER A 145 9.33 -2.20 -9.97
C SER A 145 10.64 -2.77 -9.42
N ASP A 146 11.71 -1.98 -9.45
CA ASP A 146 13.04 -2.44 -9.02
C ASP A 146 13.06 -2.78 -7.51
N ASN A 147 13.46 -4.01 -7.18
CA ASN A 147 13.55 -4.50 -5.80
C ASN A 147 14.74 -3.89 -5.05
N ASN A 148 15.88 -3.69 -5.72
CA ASN A 148 17.07 -3.12 -5.10
C ASN A 148 16.83 -1.66 -4.71
N ALA A 149 16.26 -0.86 -5.60
CA ALA A 149 15.87 0.52 -5.33
C ALA A 149 14.94 0.62 -4.11
N TYR A 150 13.92 -0.25 -4.03
CA TYR A 150 13.08 -0.35 -2.84
C TYR A 150 13.89 -0.70 -1.58
N ASN A 151 14.77 -1.69 -1.65
CA ASN A 151 15.58 -2.12 -0.50
C ASN A 151 16.49 -0.99 0.01
N ARG A 152 17.05 -0.17 -0.88
CA ARG A 152 17.84 1.01 -0.51
C ARG A 152 17.01 2.07 0.21
N LEU A 153 15.79 2.35 -0.27
CA LEU A 153 14.89 3.28 0.43
C LEU A 153 14.37 2.69 1.75
N TYR A 154 14.12 1.39 1.80
CA TYR A 154 13.78 0.69 3.04
C TYR A 154 14.89 0.82 4.08
N GLU A 155 16.16 0.66 3.68
CA GLU A 155 17.32 0.80 4.57
C GLU A 155 17.53 2.25 5.02
N LEU A 156 17.34 3.23 4.12
CA LEU A 156 17.39 4.66 4.47
C LEU A 156 16.37 5.03 5.57
N LEU A 157 15.18 4.45 5.51
CA LEU A 157 14.09 4.78 6.41
C LEU A 157 14.09 3.95 7.70
N GLY A 158 14.36 2.65 7.60
CA GLY A 158 14.21 1.69 8.69
C GLY A 158 12.75 1.30 8.98
N GLN A 159 12.57 0.13 9.60
CA GLN A 159 11.24 -0.44 9.88
C GLN A 159 10.39 0.46 10.79
N ASP A 160 11.01 1.02 11.83
CA ASP A 160 10.29 1.80 12.83
C ASP A 160 9.69 3.05 12.22
N TYR A 161 10.49 3.84 11.51
CA TYR A 161 10.01 5.04 10.83
C TYR A 161 8.90 4.69 9.81
N ILE A 162 9.09 3.66 8.99
CA ILE A 162 8.09 3.23 7.99
C ILE A 162 6.76 2.91 8.68
N ASN A 163 6.77 1.99 9.65
CA ASN A 163 5.53 1.47 10.22
C ASN A 163 4.87 2.46 11.17
N GLN A 164 5.62 3.20 11.97
CA GLN A 164 5.07 4.22 12.86
C GLN A 164 4.43 5.36 12.05
N THR A 165 5.10 5.83 10.99
CA THR A 165 4.58 6.91 10.15
C THR A 165 3.32 6.48 9.40
N LEU A 166 3.29 5.27 8.82
CA LEU A 166 2.10 4.78 8.11
C LEU A 166 0.92 4.55 9.04
N ARG A 167 1.18 4.05 10.26
CA ARG A 167 0.17 3.90 11.31
C ARG A 167 -0.38 5.25 11.77
N ALA A 168 0.49 6.22 12.04
CA ALA A 168 0.09 7.57 12.45
C ALA A 168 -0.78 8.28 11.41
N LYS A 169 -0.57 7.99 10.12
CA LYS A 169 -1.39 8.50 9.00
C LYS A 169 -2.66 7.67 8.74
N GLY A 170 -2.90 6.60 9.49
CA GLY A 170 -4.05 5.70 9.29
C GLY A 170 -3.99 4.88 7.99
N VAL A 171 -2.81 4.77 7.36
CA VAL A 171 -2.62 4.05 6.09
C VAL A 171 -2.56 2.54 6.33
N PHE A 172 -1.71 2.11 7.28
CA PHE A 172 -1.58 0.70 7.67
C PHE A 172 -1.88 0.53 9.15
N THR A 173 -3.12 0.17 9.46
CA THR A 173 -3.57 -0.11 10.84
C THR A 173 -3.48 -1.60 11.19
N ASN A 174 -3.52 -2.47 10.18
CA ASN A 174 -3.47 -3.94 10.30
C ASN A 174 -2.38 -4.58 9.41
N SER A 175 -1.46 -3.76 8.88
CA SER A 175 -0.37 -4.21 8.01
C SER A 175 0.98 -3.71 8.52
N VAL A 176 2.04 -4.44 8.18
CA VAL A 176 3.42 -4.11 8.56
C VAL A 176 4.33 -4.33 7.35
N ILE A 177 5.26 -3.40 7.12
CA ILE A 177 6.38 -3.58 6.18
C ILE A 177 7.62 -3.89 7.02
N ASN A 178 8.06 -5.15 7.02
CA ASN A 178 9.14 -5.63 7.89
C ASN A 178 10.25 -6.38 7.15
N HIS A 179 10.26 -6.39 5.81
CA HIS A 179 11.31 -7.07 5.06
C HIS A 179 11.68 -6.37 3.75
N ARG A 180 12.92 -6.62 3.34
CA ARG A 180 13.46 -6.35 2.00
C ARG A 180 12.90 -7.36 1.00
N LEU A 181 12.80 -6.95 -0.25
CA LEU A 181 12.27 -7.77 -1.34
C LEU A 181 13.38 -8.51 -2.07
N ASP A 182 13.10 -9.76 -2.46
CA ASP A 182 13.93 -10.54 -3.38
C ASP A 182 15.37 -10.77 -2.91
N ILE A 183 15.55 -10.89 -1.59
CA ILE A 183 16.80 -11.33 -0.97
C ILE A 183 16.50 -12.61 -0.20
N THR A 184 17.07 -13.72 -0.67
CA THR A 184 16.87 -15.04 -0.05
C THR A 184 17.67 -15.16 1.25
N GLY A 185 17.10 -15.87 2.23
CA GLY A 185 17.80 -16.21 3.47
C GLY A 185 17.97 -15.07 4.49
N LEU A 186 17.29 -13.93 4.32
CA LEU A 186 17.21 -12.92 5.37
C LEU A 186 16.23 -13.37 6.46
N ASP A 187 16.69 -13.34 7.70
CA ASP A 187 15.81 -13.53 8.85
C ASP A 187 15.24 -12.19 9.36
N ALA A 188 14.50 -12.25 10.47
CA ALA A 188 13.90 -11.06 11.06
C ALA A 188 14.95 -10.08 11.62
N GLU A 189 16.09 -10.58 12.12
CA GLU A 189 17.17 -9.73 12.62
C GLU A 189 17.91 -9.05 11.46
N ASP A 190 18.18 -9.78 10.38
CA ASP A 190 18.80 -9.21 9.19
C ASP A 190 17.95 -8.05 8.64
N ASN A 191 16.62 -8.20 8.59
CA ASN A 191 15.74 -7.14 8.12
C ASN A 191 15.63 -5.96 9.10
N ARG A 192 15.84 -6.17 10.40
CA ARG A 192 15.87 -5.08 11.40
C ARG A 192 17.13 -4.24 11.28
N ASN A 193 18.24 -4.85 10.85
CA ASN A 193 19.52 -4.18 10.74
C ASN A 193 19.71 -3.56 9.35
N THR A 194 19.42 -2.26 9.27
CA THR A 194 19.72 -1.45 8.08
C THR A 194 21.18 -1.01 8.07
N ASN A 195 21.60 -0.46 6.93
CA ASN A 195 22.96 0.02 6.69
C ASN A 195 23.24 1.37 7.32
#